data_AF-A0A6P0Z8K6-F1
#
_entry.id   AF-A0A6P0Z8K6-F1
#
_cell.length_a   1.000
_cell.length_b   1.000
_cell.length_c   1.000
_cell.angle_alpha   90.00
_cell.angle_beta   90.00
_cell.angle_gamma   90.00
#
_symmetry.space_group_name_H-M   'P 1'
#
loop_
_entity.id
_entity.type
_entity.pdbx_description
1 polymer ?
#
loop_
_entity_poly.entity_id
_entity_poly.type
_entity_poly.pdbx_seq_one_letter_code
_entity_poly.pdbx_strand_id
1 'polypeptide(L)'
;LPEALLADCHRRVSGETYPSVYGRMEWNSLAPTITTQCFGYGNGRFGHPEQDRAITLREAAMLQTFPKSYKFIPKSEKVVFHILGRLIGNAVPVKLAKSIGCEFIKHVKAHSL
;
A
#
# COMPACT_ATOMS: atom_id res chain seq x y z
N LEU A 1 6.42 15.28 -13.53
CA LEU A 1 5.26 15.83 -14.27
C LEU A 1 5.76 16.78 -15.34
N PRO A 2 5.04 16.96 -16.47
CA PRO A 2 5.33 18.04 -17.41
C PRO A 2 5.36 19.39 -16.71
N GLU A 3 6.25 20.28 -17.12
CA GLU A 3 6.46 21.58 -16.46
C GLU A 3 5.20 22.45 -16.45
N ALA A 4 4.34 22.33 -17.47
CA ALA A 4 3.06 23.03 -17.56
C ALA A 4 2.03 22.60 -16.50
N LEU A 5 2.16 21.40 -15.91
CA LEU A 5 1.20 20.84 -14.95
C LEU A 5 1.70 20.85 -13.51
N LEU A 6 2.90 21.41 -13.27
CA LEU A 6 3.43 21.58 -11.92
C LEU A 6 2.69 22.68 -11.18
N ALA A 7 2.11 22.36 -10.02
CA ALA A 7 1.54 23.35 -9.12
C ALA A 7 2.66 24.25 -8.55
N ASP A 8 2.32 25.51 -8.24
CA ASP A 8 3.29 26.53 -7.82
C ASP A 8 4.11 26.13 -6.60
N CYS A 9 3.54 25.32 -5.70
CA CYS A 9 4.24 24.81 -4.52
C CYS A 9 5.41 23.86 -4.86
N HIS A 10 5.36 23.17 -6.00
CA HIS A 10 6.44 22.28 -6.48
C HIS A 10 7.50 23.01 -7.31
N ARG A 11 7.29 24.29 -7.67
CA ARG A 11 8.25 25.11 -8.43
C ARG A 11 9.25 25.84 -7.53
N ARG A 12 8.95 25.96 -6.24
CA ARG A 12 9.81 26.66 -5.27
C ARG A 12 11.06 25.82 -5.00
N VAL A 13 12.19 26.47 -4.71
CA VAL A 13 13.43 25.78 -4.28
C VAL A 13 13.21 24.96 -2.98
N SER A 14 12.26 25.37 -2.13
CA SER A 14 11.81 24.61 -0.96
C SER A 14 10.81 23.49 -1.28
N GLY A 15 10.27 23.47 -2.50
CA GLY A 15 9.25 22.54 -3.00
C GLY A 15 9.79 21.18 -3.46
N GLU A 16 11.10 20.98 -3.39
CA GLU A 16 11.77 19.68 -3.63
C GLU A 16 11.36 18.58 -2.62
N THR A 17 10.54 18.90 -1.64
CA THR A 17 10.15 18.02 -0.53
C THR A 17 9.11 16.95 -0.90
N TYR A 18 8.54 16.95 -2.11
CA TYR A 18 7.46 16.03 -2.52
C TYR A 18 7.74 15.21 -3.80
N PRO A 19 8.93 14.59 -3.97
CA PRO A 19 9.32 13.93 -5.22
C PRO A 19 8.43 12.72 -5.57
N SER A 20 7.77 12.14 -4.56
CA SER A 20 6.94 10.95 -4.73
C SER A 20 5.51 11.25 -5.15
N VAL A 21 5.03 12.48 -4.99
CA VAL A 21 3.62 12.84 -5.23
C VAL A 21 3.30 12.73 -6.72
N TYR A 22 2.16 12.11 -7.05
CA TYR A 22 1.75 11.78 -8.42
C TYR A 22 2.72 10.86 -9.18
N GLY A 23 3.62 10.18 -8.47
CA GLY A 23 4.56 9.24 -9.05
C GLY A 23 3.88 7.91 -9.39
N ARG A 24 4.35 7.26 -10.47
CA ARG A 24 3.97 5.89 -10.83
C ARG A 24 4.90 4.88 -10.18
N MET A 25 4.35 3.73 -9.84
CA MET A 25 5.12 2.54 -9.50
C MET A 25 5.74 1.94 -10.77
N GLU A 26 6.78 1.14 -10.60
CA GLU A 26 7.47 0.44 -11.69
C GLU A 26 7.36 -1.07 -11.49
N TRP A 27 7.17 -1.83 -12.56
CA TRP A 27 6.94 -3.29 -12.48
C TRP A 27 8.07 -4.06 -11.80
N ASN A 28 9.32 -3.67 -12.05
CA ASN A 28 10.52 -4.36 -11.58
C ASN A 28 11.16 -3.70 -10.35
N SER A 29 10.45 -2.78 -9.70
CA SER A 29 10.93 -2.05 -8.53
C SER A 29 10.14 -2.43 -7.27
N LEU A 30 10.66 -2.04 -6.11
CA LEU A 30 9.94 -2.23 -4.85
C LEU A 30 8.74 -1.30 -4.76
N ALA A 31 7.62 -1.84 -4.28
CA ALA A 31 6.47 -1.02 -3.95
C ALA A 31 6.80 -0.06 -2.79
N PRO A 32 6.25 1.17 -2.80
CA PRO A 32 6.32 2.02 -1.61
C PRO A 32 5.57 1.37 -0.45
N THR A 33 5.83 1.87 0.76
CA THR A 33 5.03 1.50 1.94
C THR A 33 3.55 1.77 1.68
N ILE A 34 2.73 0.74 1.81
CA ILE A 34 1.28 0.82 1.56
C ILE A 34 0.63 1.53 2.74
N THR A 35 0.28 2.80 2.54
CA THR A 35 -0.36 3.63 3.57
C THR A 35 -1.89 3.54 3.52
N THR A 36 -2.54 4.13 4.52
CA THR A 36 -4.01 4.14 4.66
C THR A 36 -4.75 4.84 3.51
N GLN A 37 -4.05 5.65 2.73
CA GLN A 37 -4.60 6.41 1.59
C GLN A 37 -3.85 6.15 0.28
N CYS A 38 -3.22 4.98 0.14
CA CYS A 38 -2.49 4.56 -1.07
C CYS A 38 -3.34 4.49 -2.35
N PHE A 39 -4.67 4.56 -2.24
CA PHE A 39 -5.58 4.65 -3.39
C PHE A 39 -5.71 6.08 -3.95
N GLY A 40 -5.06 7.07 -3.33
CA GLY A 40 -5.01 8.45 -3.80
C GLY A 40 -3.71 8.73 -4.57
N TYR A 41 -3.83 9.14 -5.84
CA TYR A 41 -2.67 9.41 -6.71
C TYR A 41 -1.78 10.56 -6.19
N GLY A 42 -2.38 11.54 -5.49
CA GLY A 42 -1.66 12.65 -4.87
C GLY A 42 -0.96 12.32 -3.55
N ASN A 43 -1.16 11.13 -3.00
CA ASN A 43 -0.66 10.78 -1.66
C ASN A 43 0.73 10.14 -1.67
N GLY A 44 1.38 10.10 -2.83
CA GLY A 44 2.71 9.51 -3.00
C GLY A 44 2.81 8.75 -4.31
N ARG A 45 3.81 7.86 -4.39
CA ARG A 45 4.14 7.10 -5.59
C ARG A 45 3.24 5.88 -5.74
N PHE A 46 1.95 6.10 -5.82
CA PHE A 46 0.93 5.06 -5.88
C PHE A 46 0.26 4.93 -7.25
N GLY A 47 0.83 5.54 -8.28
CA GLY A 47 0.35 5.37 -9.63
C GLY A 47 0.52 3.96 -10.14
N HIS A 48 -0.49 3.45 -10.85
CA HIS A 48 -0.34 2.20 -11.57
C HIS A 48 0.77 2.34 -12.64
N PRO A 49 1.63 1.33 -12.87
CA PRO A 49 2.75 1.44 -13.81
C PRO A 49 2.32 1.86 -15.22
N GLU A 50 1.20 1.33 -15.72
CA GLU A 50 0.71 1.61 -17.08
C GLU A 50 -0.58 2.45 -17.14
N GLN A 51 -1.60 2.14 -16.33
CA GLN A 51 -2.93 2.76 -16.40
C GLN A 51 -2.97 4.14 -15.74
N ASP A 52 -3.75 5.08 -16.27
CA ASP A 52 -3.92 6.45 -15.75
C ASP A 52 -4.77 6.53 -14.47
N ARG A 53 -4.34 5.84 -13.42
CA ARG A 53 -4.99 5.79 -12.11
C ARG A 53 -3.99 5.46 -10.99
N ALA A 54 -4.40 5.68 -9.75
CA ALA A 54 -3.74 5.07 -8.60
C ALA A 54 -3.96 3.55 -8.55
N ILE A 55 -3.18 2.86 -7.73
CA ILE A 55 -3.42 1.46 -7.40
C ILE A 55 -4.79 1.29 -6.72
N THR A 56 -5.45 0.19 -7.05
CA THR A 56 -6.71 -0.20 -6.40
C THR A 56 -6.45 -0.71 -4.99
N LEU A 57 -7.49 -0.71 -4.15
CA LEU A 57 -7.46 -1.37 -2.85
C LEU A 57 -7.09 -2.86 -2.96
N ARG A 58 -7.45 -3.52 -4.07
CA ARG A 58 -7.08 -4.92 -4.29
C ARG A 58 -5.60 -5.09 -4.58
N GLU A 59 -5.02 -4.23 -5.42
CA GLU A 59 -3.58 -4.20 -5.70
C GLU A 59 -2.78 -3.91 -4.41
N ALA A 60 -3.21 -2.91 -3.63
CA ALA A 60 -2.63 -2.60 -2.32
C ALA A 60 -2.67 -3.80 -1.35
N ALA A 61 -3.80 -4.52 -1.29
CA ALA A 61 -3.92 -5.73 -0.46
C ALA A 61 -2.99 -6.85 -0.92
N MET A 62 -2.79 -7.04 -2.23
CA MET A 62 -1.84 -8.02 -2.75
C MET A 62 -0.39 -7.66 -2.42
N LEU A 63 -0.04 -6.37 -2.46
CA LEU A 63 1.28 -5.87 -2.03
C LEU A 63 1.50 -6.10 -0.53
N GLN A 64 0.45 -5.99 0.29
CA GLN A 64 0.43 -6.42 1.69
C GLN A 64 0.35 -7.96 1.86
N THR A 65 0.50 -8.72 0.78
CA THR A 65 0.54 -10.19 0.72
C THR A 65 -0.74 -10.88 1.21
N PHE A 66 -1.87 -10.17 1.24
CA PHE A 66 -3.15 -10.81 1.50
C PHE A 66 -3.48 -11.83 0.41
N PRO A 67 -4.05 -13.00 0.77
CA PRO A 67 -4.60 -13.93 -0.21
C PRO A 67 -5.64 -13.25 -1.10
N LYS A 68 -5.68 -13.61 -2.39
CA LYS A 68 -6.67 -13.06 -3.36
C LYS A 68 -8.13 -13.28 -2.90
N SER A 69 -8.38 -14.34 -2.14
CA SER A 69 -9.68 -14.70 -1.58
C SER A 69 -10.05 -13.96 -0.29
N TYR A 70 -9.16 -13.16 0.30
CA TYR A 70 -9.40 -12.48 1.56
C TYR A 70 -10.49 -11.40 1.41
N LYS A 71 -11.50 -11.50 2.29
CA LYS A 71 -12.64 -10.59 2.36
C LYS A 71 -12.48 -9.67 3.57
N PHE A 72 -12.36 -8.38 3.30
CA PHE A 72 -12.21 -7.35 4.35
C PHE A 72 -13.54 -6.98 5.00
N ILE A 73 -14.65 -7.18 4.30
CA ILE A 73 -16.01 -6.89 4.78
C ILE A 73 -16.95 -8.06 4.45
N PRO A 74 -18.01 -8.27 5.25
CA PRO A 74 -19.11 -9.16 4.92
C PRO A 74 -19.81 -8.78 3.61
N LYS A 75 -20.50 -9.74 2.97
CA LYS A 75 -21.25 -9.48 1.73
C LYS A 75 -22.41 -8.50 1.90
N SER A 76 -22.95 -8.39 3.12
CA SER A 76 -24.08 -7.52 3.45
C SER A 76 -23.68 -6.07 3.68
N GLU A 77 -22.39 -5.78 3.81
CA GLU A 77 -21.89 -4.44 4.09
C GLU A 77 -21.50 -3.70 2.81
N LYS A 78 -21.68 -2.38 2.82
CA LYS A 78 -21.28 -1.52 1.72
C LYS A 78 -19.77 -1.30 1.73
N VAL A 79 -19.19 -1.26 0.53
CA VAL A 79 -17.77 -0.94 0.33
C VAL A 79 -17.54 0.54 0.66
N VAL A 80 -16.75 0.81 1.69
CA VAL A 80 -16.32 2.16 2.06
C VAL A 80 -14.81 2.27 1.86
N PHE A 81 -14.39 3.07 0.87
CA PHE A 81 -13.00 3.11 0.42
C PHE A 81 -12.01 3.50 1.52
N HIS A 82 -12.29 4.55 2.29
CA HIS A 82 -11.39 5.02 3.34
C HIS A 82 -11.24 4.01 4.50
N ILE A 83 -12.30 3.26 4.81
CA ILE A 83 -12.25 2.19 5.82
C ILE A 83 -11.35 1.06 5.33
N LEU A 84 -11.58 0.57 4.12
CA LEU A 84 -10.77 -0.49 3.52
C LEU A 84 -9.31 -0.08 3.36
N GLY A 85 -9.05 1.14 2.89
CA GLY A 85 -7.70 1.68 2.78
C GLY A 85 -6.99 1.71 4.12
N ARG A 86 -7.68 2.11 5.20
CA ARG A 86 -7.13 2.08 6.57
C ARG A 86 -6.83 0.65 7.04
N LEU A 87 -7.74 -0.30 6.81
CA LEU A 87 -7.53 -1.71 7.18
C LEU A 87 -6.32 -2.30 6.45
N ILE A 88 -6.19 -2.04 5.16
CA ILE A 88 -5.07 -2.53 4.33
C ILE A 88 -3.77 -1.84 4.71
N GLY A 89 -3.76 -0.52 4.86
CA GLY A 89 -2.56 0.27 5.14
C GLY A 89 -2.00 0.04 6.54
N ASN A 90 -2.85 -0.21 7.53
CA ASN A 90 -2.41 -0.51 8.90
C ASN A 90 -2.03 -1.98 9.11
N ALA A 91 -2.34 -2.86 8.16
CA ALA A 91 -2.02 -4.27 8.29
C ALA A 91 -0.51 -4.51 8.19
N VAL A 92 -0.04 -5.50 8.97
CA VAL A 92 1.28 -6.11 8.75
C VAL A 92 1.19 -7.05 7.55
N PRO A 93 2.19 -7.11 6.66
CA PRO A 93 2.18 -8.07 5.56
C PRO A 93 1.96 -9.50 6.04
N VAL A 94 0.94 -10.17 5.51
CA VAL A 94 0.50 -11.51 5.96
C VAL A 94 1.63 -12.55 5.92
N LYS A 95 2.46 -12.56 4.87
CA LYS A 95 3.60 -13.49 4.76
C LYS A 95 4.69 -13.22 5.80
N LEU A 96 4.92 -11.95 6.16
CA LEU A 96 5.85 -11.59 7.22
C LEU A 96 5.33 -12.09 8.58
N ALA A 97 4.07 -11.78 8.90
CA ALA A 97 3.42 -12.24 10.12
C ALA A 97 3.43 -13.77 10.25
N LYS A 98 3.16 -14.49 9.15
CA LYS A 98 3.22 -15.96 9.11
C LYS A 98 4.63 -16.47 9.45
N SER A 99 5.66 -15.87 8.85
CA SER A 99 7.06 -16.30 9.06
C SER A 99 7.47 -16.13 10.52
N ILE A 100 7.14 -14.98 11.14
CA ILE A 100 7.38 -14.73 12.56
C ILE A 100 6.61 -15.72 13.43
N GLY A 101 5.33 -15.96 13.14
CA GLY A 101 4.50 -16.92 13.89
C GLY A 101 5.05 -18.35 13.84
N CYS A 102 5.60 -18.77 12.70
CA CYS A 102 6.29 -20.06 12.61
C CYS A 102 7.50 -20.16 13.55
N GLU A 103 8.30 -19.10 13.67
CA GLU A 103 9.43 -19.08 14.60
C GLU A 103 8.98 -19.14 16.06
N PHE A 104 7.89 -18.44 16.41
CA PHE A 104 7.32 -18.56 17.76
C PHE A 104 6.84 -19.98 18.07
N ILE A 105 6.16 -20.64 17.14
CA ILE A 105 5.71 -22.03 17.33
C ILE A 105 6.91 -22.96 17.51
N LYS A 106 7.97 -22.79 16.72
CA LYS A 106 9.21 -23.59 16.87
C LYS A 106 9.82 -23.37 18.25
N HIS A 107 9.95 -22.11 18.67
CA HIS A 107 10.53 -21.77 19.96
C HIS A 107 9.74 -22.38 21.13
N VAL A 108 8.41 -22.22 21.11
CA VAL A 108 7.52 -22.81 22.13
C VAL A 108 7.66 -24.32 22.15
N LYS A 109 7.65 -25.01 21.00
CA LYS A 109 7.82 -26.47 20.96
C LYS A 109 9.16 -26.95 21.50
N ALA A 110 10.22 -26.16 21.32
CA ALA A 110 11.56 -26.51 21.82
C ALA A 110 11.71 -26.29 23.33
N HIS A 111 10.87 -25.46 23.96
CA HIS A 111 10.98 -25.06 25.38
C HIS A 111 9.72 -25.37 26.21
N SER A 112 8.74 -26.08 25.64
CA SER A 112 7.59 -26.58 26.41
C SER A 112 8.03 -27.87 27.12
N LEU A 113 8.10 -27.82 28.45
CA LEU A 113 8.37 -28.96 29.34
C LEU A 113 7.26 -30.02 29.29
#